data_AF-A0A562HB18-F1
#
_entry.id   AF-A0A562HB18-F1
#
_cell.length_a   1.000
_cell.length_b   1.000
_cell.length_c   1.000
_cell.angle_alpha   90.00
_cell.angle_beta   90.00
_cell.angle_gamma   90.00
#
_symmetry.space_group_name_H-M   'P 1'
#
loop_
_entity.id
_entity.type
_entity.pdbx_description
1 polymer ?
#
loop_
_entity_poly.entity_id
_entity_poly.type
_entity_poly.pdbx_seq_one_letter_code
_entity_poly.pdbx_strand_id
1 'polypeptide(L)'
;MNDIELLYIEDILSIHEEAIKSFGGSFELYGDSVSKIRSILDQQYPHFDHDKYSSVFEKAAMLWYFLTKNHCFVDGNKRVGFYAATILLKINGYSDYIDDDEAYDKAIQISCSQLAGEALDTYILELSHWLKERFSK
;
A
#
# COMPACT_ATOMS: atom_id res chain seq x y z
N MET A 1 21.49 -9.22 -7.94
CA MET A 1 20.13 -8.67 -7.83
C MET A 1 20.07 -8.04 -6.46
N ASN A 2 19.73 -6.76 -6.37
CA ASN A 2 19.47 -6.18 -5.05
C ASN A 2 18.13 -6.77 -4.59
N ASP A 3 18.14 -7.37 -3.40
CA ASP A 3 16.91 -7.82 -2.76
C ASP A 3 16.00 -6.61 -2.53
N ILE A 4 14.69 -6.79 -2.76
CA ILE A 4 13.70 -5.74 -2.49
C ILE A 4 13.56 -5.63 -0.97
N GLU A 5 13.77 -4.45 -0.43
CA GLU A 5 13.49 -4.16 0.97
C GLU A 5 11.97 -4.08 1.18
N LEU A 6 11.44 -4.75 2.21
CA LEU A 6 10.00 -4.90 2.47
C LEU A 6 9.59 -4.22 3.77
N LEU A 7 8.30 -3.91 3.89
CA LEU A 7 7.72 -3.34 5.10
C LEU A 7 7.23 -4.42 6.07
N TYR A 8 7.33 -4.11 7.36
CA TYR A 8 6.88 -4.92 8.49
C TYR A 8 5.68 -4.28 9.19
N ILE A 9 5.10 -5.00 10.15
CA ILE A 9 3.89 -4.56 10.86
C ILE A 9 4.16 -3.23 11.58
N GLU A 10 5.33 -3.12 12.18
CA GLU A 10 5.81 -1.94 12.91
C GLU A 10 5.87 -0.72 12.01
N ASP A 11 6.28 -0.88 10.75
CA ASP A 11 6.29 0.21 9.77
C ASP A 11 4.86 0.68 9.47
N ILE A 12 3.92 -0.24 9.26
CA ILE A 12 2.53 0.09 8.97
C ILE A 12 1.86 0.79 10.16
N LEU A 13 2.14 0.34 11.39
CA LEU A 13 1.64 0.99 12.61
C LEU A 13 2.25 2.40 12.78
N SER A 14 3.55 2.55 12.51
CA SER A 14 4.24 3.86 12.58
C SER A 14 3.70 4.83 11.53
N ILE A 15 3.46 4.36 10.31
CA ILE A 15 2.83 5.14 9.23
C ILE A 15 1.43 5.61 9.65
N HIS A 16 0.63 4.74 10.25
CA HIS A 16 -0.69 5.12 10.77
C HIS A 16 -0.58 6.21 11.84
N GLU A 17 0.29 6.02 12.83
CA GLU A 17 0.49 6.97 13.90
C GLU A 17 0.88 8.36 13.35
N GLU A 18 1.86 8.42 12.45
CA GLU A 18 2.33 9.67 11.86
C GLU A 18 1.28 10.34 10.94
N ALA A 19 0.49 9.54 10.21
CA ALA A 19 -0.60 10.05 9.40
C ALA A 19 -1.71 10.70 10.26
N ILE A 20 -2.03 10.11 11.42
CA ILE A 20 -3.05 10.66 12.33
C ILE A 20 -2.51 11.88 13.07
N LYS A 21 -1.24 11.89 13.50
CA LYS A 21 -0.60 13.09 14.07
C LYS A 21 -0.61 14.28 13.12
N SER A 22 -0.32 14.04 11.85
CA SER A 22 -0.15 15.10 10.85
C SER A 22 -1.47 15.67 10.34
N PHE A 23 -2.50 14.83 10.18
CA PHE A 23 -3.73 15.20 9.48
C PHE A 23 -5.00 15.01 10.31
N GLY A 24 -4.88 14.58 11.57
CA GLY A 24 -6.00 14.26 12.44
C GLY A 24 -6.68 12.93 12.11
N GLY A 25 -7.60 12.52 12.98
CA GLY A 25 -8.30 11.25 12.90
C GLY A 25 -8.27 10.49 14.22
N SER A 26 -8.61 9.20 14.19
CA SER A 26 -8.57 8.32 15.37
C SER A 26 -7.33 7.43 15.37
N PHE A 27 -6.64 7.37 16.52
CA PHE A 27 -5.58 6.39 16.79
C PHE A 27 -6.13 4.99 17.12
N GLU A 28 -7.45 4.83 17.23
CA GLU A 28 -8.05 3.55 17.60
C GLU A 28 -7.78 2.46 16.57
N LEU A 29 -7.47 1.28 17.10
CA LEU A 29 -7.30 0.05 16.36
C LEU A 29 -8.48 -0.88 16.67
N TYR A 30 -8.84 -1.70 15.69
CA TYR A 30 -9.72 -2.83 15.93
C TYR A 30 -8.94 -3.94 16.65
N GLY A 31 -9.65 -4.83 17.37
CA GLY A 31 -9.01 -5.98 18.02
C GLY A 31 -8.29 -6.93 17.05
N ASP A 32 -8.63 -6.87 15.75
CA ASP A 32 -8.05 -7.69 14.68
C ASP A 32 -7.10 -6.92 13.75
N SER A 33 -6.76 -5.66 14.04
CA SER A 33 -5.93 -4.81 13.17
C SER A 33 -4.60 -5.46 12.80
N VAL A 34 -3.86 -5.99 13.78
CA VAL A 34 -2.54 -6.62 13.54
C VAL A 34 -2.66 -7.85 12.64
N SER A 35 -3.71 -8.65 12.80
CA SER A 35 -3.93 -9.85 11.97
C SER A 35 -4.27 -9.46 10.53
N LYS A 36 -5.07 -8.42 10.32
CA LYS A 36 -5.35 -7.87 8.98
C LYS A 36 -4.09 -7.35 8.31
N ILE A 37 -3.29 -6.56 9.02
CA ILE A 37 -2.02 -6.02 8.50
C ILE A 37 -1.08 -7.17 8.12
N ARG A 38 -0.90 -8.16 9.00
CA ARG A 38 -0.07 -9.34 8.73
C ARG A 38 -0.50 -10.05 7.45
N SER A 39 -1.80 -10.32 7.28
CA SER A 39 -2.33 -10.97 6.08
C SER A 39 -2.09 -10.18 4.79
N ILE A 40 -1.93 -8.85 4.87
CA ILE A 40 -1.58 -8.02 3.71
C ILE A 40 -0.07 -8.11 3.45
N LEU A 41 0.75 -7.94 4.50
CA LEU A 41 2.21 -7.97 4.38
C LEU A 41 2.74 -9.33 3.94
N ASP A 42 2.06 -10.42 4.28
CA ASP A 42 2.42 -11.77 3.83
C ASP A 42 2.39 -11.87 2.29
N GLN A 43 1.50 -11.12 1.61
CA GLN A 43 1.43 -11.09 0.14
C GLN A 43 2.65 -10.42 -0.52
N GLN A 44 3.53 -9.77 0.25
CA GLN A 44 4.81 -9.27 -0.28
C GLN A 44 5.79 -10.41 -0.60
N TYR A 45 5.55 -11.62 -0.12
CA TYR A 45 6.44 -12.77 -0.31
C TYR A 45 5.91 -13.73 -1.37
N PRO A 46 6.79 -14.46 -2.08
CA PRO A 46 6.37 -15.57 -2.94
C PRO A 46 5.60 -16.64 -2.16
N HIS A 47 4.59 -17.24 -2.78
CA HIS A 47 3.80 -18.33 -2.21
C HIS A 47 3.83 -19.53 -3.13
N PHE A 48 4.20 -20.72 -2.62
CA PHE A 48 4.26 -21.97 -3.39
C PHE A 48 4.98 -21.81 -4.75
N ASP A 49 6.18 -21.22 -4.73
CA ASP A 49 7.03 -20.93 -5.90
C ASP A 49 6.45 -19.91 -6.91
N HIS A 50 5.37 -19.22 -6.55
CA HIS A 50 4.79 -18.16 -7.35
C HIS A 50 4.82 -16.82 -6.59
N ASP A 51 5.63 -15.87 -7.08
CA ASP A 51 5.55 -14.49 -6.62
C ASP A 51 4.49 -13.75 -7.44
N LYS A 52 3.31 -13.59 -6.84
CA LYS A 52 2.18 -12.89 -7.47
C LYS A 52 2.51 -11.42 -7.77
N TYR A 53 3.36 -10.80 -6.95
CA TYR A 53 3.73 -9.38 -7.04
C TYR A 53 5.24 -9.29 -7.12
N SER A 54 5.80 -9.63 -8.28
CA SER A 54 7.23 -9.88 -8.47
C SER A 54 8.11 -8.62 -8.43
N SER A 55 7.55 -7.46 -8.81
CA SER A 55 8.28 -6.19 -8.83
C SER A 55 7.98 -5.33 -7.60
N VAL A 56 8.92 -4.44 -7.23
CA VAL A 56 8.70 -3.49 -6.12
C VAL A 56 7.47 -2.60 -6.36
N PHE A 57 7.17 -2.27 -7.62
CA PHE A 57 5.98 -1.51 -8.00
C PHE A 57 4.69 -2.32 -7.84
N GLU A 58 4.71 -3.61 -8.18
CA GLU A 58 3.58 -4.51 -7.92
C GLU A 58 3.33 -4.68 -6.42
N LYS A 59 4.40 -4.85 -5.62
CA LYS A 59 4.28 -4.93 -4.15
C LYS A 59 3.76 -3.61 -3.56
N ALA A 60 4.22 -2.46 -4.05
CA ALA A 60 3.73 -1.15 -3.64
C ALA A 60 2.24 -0.94 -3.99
N ALA A 61 1.84 -1.30 -5.21
CA ALA A 61 0.45 -1.23 -5.65
C ALA A 61 -0.47 -2.14 -4.82
N MET A 62 -0.01 -3.36 -4.54
CA MET A 62 -0.69 -4.31 -3.67
C MET A 62 -0.91 -3.73 -2.27
N LEU A 63 0.13 -3.17 -1.65
CA LEU A 63 0.02 -2.53 -0.33
C LEU A 63 -0.97 -1.37 -0.34
N TRP A 64 -0.89 -0.48 -1.33
CA TRP A 64 -1.83 0.64 -1.43
C TRP A 64 -3.27 0.15 -1.51
N TYR A 65 -3.53 -0.82 -2.38
CA TYR A 65 -4.86 -1.36 -2.57
C TYR A 65 -5.39 -1.99 -1.28
N PHE A 66 -4.69 -2.99 -0.73
CA PHE A 66 -5.25 -3.77 0.37
C PHE A 66 -5.29 -3.01 1.69
N LEU A 67 -4.32 -2.16 2.01
CA LEU A 67 -4.40 -1.32 3.22
C LEU A 67 -5.53 -0.31 3.13
N THR A 68 -5.87 0.16 1.93
CA THR A 68 -7.04 0.99 1.72
C THR A 68 -8.35 0.22 1.91
N LYS A 69 -8.44 -1.02 1.39
CA LYS A 69 -9.68 -1.80 1.32
C LYS A 69 -10.00 -2.64 2.56
N ASN A 70 -9.00 -3.10 3.30
CA ASN A 70 -9.22 -4.10 4.36
C ASN A 70 -9.62 -3.51 5.72
N HIS A 71 -9.78 -2.19 5.82
CA HIS A 71 -10.20 -1.50 7.06
C HIS A 71 -9.38 -1.97 8.28
N CYS A 72 -8.06 -1.87 8.16
CA CYS A 72 -7.13 -2.24 9.24
C CYS A 72 -7.24 -1.28 10.43
N PHE A 73 -7.68 -0.04 10.19
CA PHE A 73 -7.74 1.04 11.17
C PHE A 73 -9.14 1.64 11.24
N VAL A 74 -9.50 2.24 12.39
CA VAL A 74 -10.77 2.98 12.54
C VAL A 74 -10.81 4.18 11.59
N ASP A 75 -9.69 4.87 11.44
CA ASP A 75 -9.49 5.96 10.48
C ASP A 75 -8.08 5.89 9.89
N GLY A 76 -7.88 6.49 8.71
CA GLY A 76 -6.57 6.66 8.09
C GLY A 76 -6.23 5.63 7.02
N ASN A 77 -7.07 4.62 6.76
CA ASN A 77 -6.76 3.51 5.83
C ASN A 77 -6.24 3.96 4.45
N LYS A 78 -6.89 4.95 3.81
CA LYS A 78 -6.45 5.51 2.51
C LYS A 78 -5.04 6.13 2.59
N ARG A 79 -4.78 6.88 3.65
CA ARG A 79 -3.49 7.56 3.91
C ARG A 79 -2.40 6.52 4.17
N VAL A 80 -2.70 5.53 5.01
CA VAL A 80 -1.77 4.43 5.30
C VAL A 80 -1.42 3.64 4.04
N GLY A 81 -2.40 3.32 3.19
CA GLY A 81 -2.13 2.64 1.93
C GLY A 81 -1.21 3.42 1.01
N PHE A 82 -1.48 4.72 0.82
CA PHE A 82 -0.61 5.58 -0.01
C PHE A 82 0.81 5.70 0.57
N TYR A 83 0.93 5.96 1.88
CA TYR A 83 2.24 6.09 2.51
C TYR A 83 3.03 4.78 2.53
N ALA A 84 2.39 3.63 2.75
CA ALA A 84 3.06 2.34 2.68
C ALA A 84 3.64 2.09 1.28
N ALA A 85 2.89 2.37 0.22
CA ALA A 85 3.36 2.22 -1.15
C ALA A 85 4.52 3.16 -1.48
N THR A 86 4.40 4.44 -1.12
CA THR A 86 5.43 5.44 -1.40
C THR A 86 6.70 5.18 -0.59
N ILE A 87 6.59 4.79 0.68
CA ILE A 87 7.72 4.45 1.55
C ILE A 87 8.42 3.19 1.04
N LEU A 88 7.70 2.14 0.65
CA LEU A 88 8.29 0.94 0.06
C LEU A 88 9.16 1.30 -1.16
N LEU A 89 8.65 2.16 -2.04
CA LEU A 89 9.41 2.63 -3.20
C LEU A 89 10.61 3.49 -2.80
N LYS A 90 10.46 4.37 -1.79
CA LYS A 90 11.54 5.23 -1.29
C LYS A 90 12.71 4.46 -0.67
N ILE A 91 12.44 3.49 0.19
CA ILE A 91 13.50 2.66 0.79
C ILE A 91 14.22 1.80 -0.27
N ASN A 92 13.53 1.49 -1.38
CA ASN A 92 14.12 0.82 -2.54
C ASN A 92 14.78 1.77 -3.57
N GLY A 93 15.00 3.04 -3.19
CA GLY A 93 15.78 4.00 -3.96
C GLY A 93 15.01 4.73 -5.06
N TYR A 94 13.68 4.82 -4.95
CA TYR A 94 12.87 5.63 -5.86
C TYR A 94 12.42 6.93 -5.20
N SER A 95 12.22 7.97 -6.01
CA SER A 95 11.64 9.25 -5.58
C SER A 95 10.39 9.54 -6.41
N ASP A 96 9.35 10.05 -5.75
CA ASP A 96 8.09 10.42 -6.40
C ASP A 96 8.05 11.89 -6.77
N TYR A 97 7.19 12.20 -7.73
CA TYR A 97 6.75 13.56 -8.09
C TYR A 97 5.23 13.62 -8.17
N ILE A 98 4.55 12.82 -7.33
CA ILE A 98 3.10 12.75 -7.29
C ILE A 98 2.58 14.02 -6.62
N ASP A 99 1.65 14.71 -7.28
CA ASP A 99 0.95 15.83 -6.65
C ASP A 99 -0.18 15.33 -5.73
N ASP A 100 -0.52 16.15 -4.73
CA ASP A 100 -1.48 15.79 -3.69
C ASP A 100 -2.89 15.50 -4.25
N ASP A 101 -3.32 16.23 -5.28
CA ASP A 101 -4.63 16.05 -5.91
C ASP A 101 -4.69 14.71 -6.66
N GLU A 102 -3.62 14.36 -7.38
CA GLU A 102 -3.51 13.10 -8.09
C GLU A 102 -3.48 11.90 -7.13
N ALA A 103 -2.72 12.01 -6.03
CA ALA A 103 -2.70 11.00 -4.97
C ALA A 103 -4.09 10.82 -4.35
N TYR A 104 -4.77 11.94 -4.07
CA TYR A 104 -6.12 11.94 -3.51
C TYR A 104 -7.12 11.25 -4.44
N ASP A 105 -7.17 11.64 -5.72
CA ASP A 105 -8.06 11.06 -6.71
C ASP A 105 -7.83 9.56 -6.87
N LYS A 106 -6.56 9.13 -6.90
CA LYS A 106 -6.23 7.71 -6.98
C LYS A 106 -6.68 6.95 -5.72
N ALA A 107 -6.46 7.51 -4.53
CA ALA A 107 -6.90 6.90 -3.28
C ALA A 107 -8.43 6.77 -3.19
N ILE A 108 -9.19 7.74 -3.73
CA ILE A 108 -10.64 7.66 -3.84
C ILE A 108 -11.07 6.57 -4.83
N GLN A 109 -10.43 6.49 -6.00
CA GLN A 109 -10.70 5.43 -6.99
C GLN A 109 -10.51 4.04 -6.38
N ILE A 110 -9.40 3.82 -5.67
CA ILE A 110 -9.12 2.57 -4.96
C ILE A 110 -10.23 2.30 -3.94
N SER A 111 -10.52 3.26 -3.06
CA SER A 111 -11.51 3.13 -1.99
C SER A 111 -12.90 2.72 -2.51
N CYS A 112 -13.34 3.34 -3.60
CA CYS A 112 -14.65 3.12 -4.21
C CYS A 112 -14.72 1.87 -5.10
N SER A 113 -13.58 1.29 -5.49
CA SER A 113 -13.54 0.09 -6.33
C SER A 113 -14.24 -1.10 -5.67
N GLN A 114 -14.88 -1.95 -6.47
CA GLN A 114 -15.49 -3.21 -6.04
C GLN A 114 -14.98 -4.32 -6.98
N LEU A 115 -13.77 -4.80 -6.71
CA LEU A 115 -13.04 -5.71 -7.60
C LEU A 115 -12.71 -7.02 -6.86
N ALA A 116 -12.74 -8.12 -7.59
CA ALA A 116 -12.35 -9.44 -7.11
C ALA A 116 -11.81 -10.29 -8.27
N GLY A 117 -11.05 -11.34 -7.94
CA GLY A 117 -10.48 -12.26 -8.92
C GLY A 117 -9.59 -11.54 -9.95
N GLU A 118 -9.72 -11.94 -11.22
CA GLU A 118 -8.89 -11.40 -12.32
C GLU A 118 -9.01 -9.88 -12.50
N ALA A 119 -10.17 -9.30 -12.21
CA ALA A 119 -10.38 -7.86 -12.30
C ALA A 119 -9.57 -7.09 -11.25
N LEU A 120 -9.42 -7.66 -10.05
CA LEU A 120 -8.56 -7.10 -9.02
C LEU A 120 -7.08 -7.20 -9.41
N ASP A 121 -6.68 -8.35 -9.93
CA ASP A 121 -5.29 -8.58 -10.35
C ASP A 121 -4.88 -7.62 -11.48
N THR A 122 -5.79 -7.41 -12.44
CA THR A 122 -5.62 -6.42 -13.52
C THR A 122 -5.46 -5.01 -12.97
N TYR A 123 -6.32 -4.61 -12.03
CA TYR A 123 -6.27 -3.28 -11.43
C TYR A 123 -5.00 -3.03 -10.62
N ILE A 124 -4.50 -4.02 -9.87
CA ILE A 124 -3.23 -3.89 -9.16
C ILE A 124 -2.06 -3.73 -10.15
N LEU A 125 -2.08 -4.47 -11.27
CA LEU A 125 -1.08 -4.31 -12.31
C LEU A 125 -1.13 -2.90 -12.94
N GLU A 126 -2.31 -2.39 -13.28
CA GLU A 126 -2.50 -1.02 -13.77
C GLU A 126 -2.03 0.03 -12.75
N LEU A 127 -2.33 -0.17 -11.46
CA LEU A 127 -1.86 0.70 -10.39
C LEU A 127 -0.34 0.66 -10.27
N SER A 128 0.30 -0.48 -10.49
CA SER A 128 1.76 -0.59 -10.50
C SER A 128 2.40 0.18 -11.66
N HIS A 129 1.76 0.19 -12.83
CA HIS A 129 2.18 1.01 -13.98
C HIS A 129 2.01 2.50 -13.69
N TRP A 130 0.88 2.88 -13.09
CA TRP A 130 0.63 4.24 -12.66
C TRP A 130 1.71 4.73 -11.69
N LEU A 131 2.11 3.91 -10.71
CA LEU A 131 3.23 4.21 -9.81
C LEU A 131 4.55 4.34 -10.58
N LYS A 132 4.84 3.42 -11.50
CA LYS A 132 6.08 3.43 -12.28
C LYS A 132 6.25 4.69 -13.15
N GLU A 133 5.15 5.25 -13.64
CA GLU A 133 5.13 6.51 -14.39
C GLU A 133 5.35 7.75 -13.53
N ARG A 134 5.34 7.62 -12.20
CA ARG A 134 5.39 8.72 -11.21
C ARG A 134 6.56 8.66 -10.25
N PHE A 135 7.39 7.64 -10.40
CA PHE A 135 8.59 7.42 -9.60
C PHE A 135 9.79 7.24 -10.51
N SER A 136 10.86 7.97 -10.21
CA SER A 136 12.16 7.80 -10.86
C SER A 136 13.20 7.30 -9.85
N LYS A 137 14.25 6.64 -10.34
CA LYS A 137 15.46 6.41 -9.54
C LYS A 137 16.35 7.64 -9.53
#